data_AF-A0A382GAD5-F1
#
_entry.id   AF-A0A382GAD5-F1
#
_cell.length_a   1.000
_cell.length_b   1.000
_cell.length_c   1.000
_cell.angle_alpha   90.00
_cell.angle_beta   90.00
_cell.angle_gamma   90.00
#
_symmetry.space_group_name_H-M   'P 1'
#
loop_
_entity.id
_entity.type
_entity.pdbx_description
1 polymer ?
#
loop_
_entity_poly.entity_id
_entity_poly.type
_entity_poly.pdbx_seq_one_letter_code
_entity_poly.pdbx_strand_id
1 'polypeptide(L)'
;MPDNSPSNNERKYAPNTISRREFVDSIARMAGEVWDFHNRFKVGSGQFQGQSATEIVANRTSILDEEFNELSQAISEKEGDDAVADETADILFVAMGHAEAMGFPGIEGLERVTNKSVAKTNETHAIRPDTGKVLPKTGKPHKWQ
;
A
#
# COMPACT_ATOMS: atom_id res chain seq x y z
N MET A 1 25.34 -23.22 7.87
CA MET A 1 25.24 -21.89 8.50
C MET A 1 25.44 -20.87 7.39
N PRO A 2 24.37 -20.29 6.82
CA PRO A 2 24.54 -19.22 5.85
C PRO A 2 24.96 -17.94 6.58
N ASP A 3 25.99 -17.31 6.03
CA ASP A 3 26.61 -16.07 6.47
C ASP A 3 25.62 -14.91 6.26
N ASN A 4 24.90 -14.54 7.33
CA ASN A 4 24.00 -13.39 7.37
C ASN A 4 24.79 -12.10 7.63
N SER A 5 25.80 -11.84 6.80
CA SER A 5 26.43 -10.52 6.76
C SER A 5 25.43 -9.53 6.15
N PRO A 6 24.95 -8.51 6.89
CA PRO A 6 24.08 -7.50 6.30
C PRO A 6 24.86 -6.82 5.18
N SER A 7 24.39 -6.96 3.94
CA SER A 7 24.99 -6.24 2.82
C SER A 7 24.88 -4.75 3.12
N ASN A 8 25.99 -4.13 3.49
CA ASN A 8 26.07 -2.71 3.75
C ASN A 8 26.09 -1.95 2.42
N ASN A 9 25.07 -2.18 1.60
CA ASN A 9 24.81 -1.40 0.40
C ASN A 9 24.27 -0.05 0.89
N GLU A 10 25.16 0.92 1.08
CA GLU A 10 24.77 2.31 1.27
C GLU A 10 23.75 2.67 0.18
N ARG A 11 22.56 3.09 0.60
CA ARG A 11 21.47 3.42 -0.33
C ARG A 11 21.88 4.61 -1.18
N LYS A 12 22.27 4.33 -2.41
CA LYS A 12 22.54 5.36 -3.41
C LYS A 12 21.22 5.90 -3.93
N TYR A 13 21.03 7.21 -3.87
CA TYR A 13 19.91 7.86 -4.52
C TYR A 13 19.95 7.60 -6.04
N ALA A 14 18.81 7.25 -6.60
CA ALA A 14 18.54 7.25 -8.02
C ALA A 14 17.20 7.95 -8.27
N PRO A 15 17.06 8.75 -9.34
CA PRO A 15 15.78 9.34 -9.70
C PRO A 15 14.78 8.25 -10.13
N ASN A 16 13.49 8.59 -10.09
CA ASN A 16 12.44 7.73 -10.64
C ASN A 16 12.70 7.46 -12.13
N THR A 17 12.49 6.21 -12.56
CA THR A 17 12.72 5.76 -13.94
C THR A 17 11.48 5.88 -14.84
N ILE A 18 10.31 6.12 -14.26
CA ILE A 18 9.04 6.36 -14.97
C ILE A 18 8.55 7.79 -14.73
N SER A 19 7.75 8.32 -15.65
CA SER A 19 7.20 9.67 -15.46
C SER A 19 6.14 9.68 -14.36
N ARG A 20 6.03 10.81 -13.66
CA ARG A 20 4.95 11.04 -12.69
C ARG A 20 3.57 10.83 -13.31
N ARG A 21 3.39 11.27 -14.56
CA ARG A 21 2.11 11.18 -15.26
C ARG A 21 1.74 9.73 -15.52
N GLU A 22 2.64 8.92 -16.08
CA GLU A 22 2.36 7.50 -16.35
C GLU A 22 1.97 6.73 -15.09
N PHE A 23 2.67 6.98 -13.97
CA PHE A 23 2.35 6.38 -12.69
C PHE A 23 0.97 6.82 -12.17
N VAL A 24 0.74 8.13 -12.06
CA VAL A 24 -0.50 8.68 -11.49
C VAL A 24 -1.71 8.32 -12.36
N ASP A 25 -1.60 8.42 -13.68
CA ASP A 25 -2.68 8.08 -14.62
C ASP A 25 -3.03 6.59 -14.56
N SER A 26 -2.06 5.71 -14.30
CA SER A 26 -2.30 4.26 -14.15
C SER A 26 -3.02 3.93 -12.85
N ILE A 27 -2.59 4.53 -11.73
CA ILE A 27 -3.28 4.36 -10.44
C ILE A 27 -4.70 4.93 -10.49
N ALA A 28 -4.89 6.10 -11.11
CA ALA A 28 -6.21 6.71 -11.26
C ALA A 28 -7.16 5.84 -12.10
N ARG A 29 -6.67 5.21 -13.17
CA ARG A 29 -7.46 4.24 -13.96
C ARG A 29 -7.87 3.03 -13.12
N MET A 30 -6.94 2.46 -12.35
CA MET A 30 -7.25 1.33 -11.47
C MET A 30 -8.29 1.71 -10.39
N ALA A 31 -8.18 2.90 -9.79
CA ALA A 31 -9.17 3.39 -8.83
C ALA A 31 -10.56 3.57 -9.45
N GLY A 32 -10.64 4.03 -10.71
CA GLY A 32 -11.89 4.05 -11.47
C GLY A 32 -12.46 2.66 -11.70
N GLU A 33 -11.61 1.70 -12.05
CA GLU A 33 -12.02 0.30 -12.23
C GLU A 33 -12.51 -0.35 -10.93
N VAL A 34 -11.93 -0.04 -9.77
CA VAL A 34 -12.43 -0.49 -8.47
C VAL A 34 -13.88 -0.05 -8.26
N TRP A 35 -14.20 1.21 -8.56
CA TRP A 35 -15.55 1.74 -8.47
C TRP A 35 -16.52 1.00 -9.42
N ASP A 36 -16.12 0.83 -10.68
CA ASP A 36 -16.95 0.16 -11.69
C ASP A 36 -17.11 -1.33 -11.39
N PHE A 37 -16.08 -2.01 -10.88
CA PHE A 37 -16.13 -3.37 -10.39
C PHE A 37 -17.11 -3.50 -9.22
N HIS A 38 -16.97 -2.66 -8.20
CA HIS A 38 -17.87 -2.66 -7.05
C HIS A 38 -19.34 -2.39 -7.43
N ASN A 39 -19.59 -1.53 -8.41
CA ASN A 39 -20.94 -1.33 -8.95
C ASN A 39 -21.45 -2.55 -9.73
N ARG A 40 -20.62 -3.13 -10.61
CA ARG A 40 -20.98 -4.32 -11.40
C ARG A 40 -21.35 -5.50 -10.51
N PHE A 41 -20.57 -5.74 -9.45
CA PHE A 41 -20.77 -6.88 -8.54
C PHE A 41 -21.61 -6.53 -7.30
N LYS A 42 -22.04 -5.28 -7.15
CA LYS A 42 -22.81 -4.77 -6.00
C LYS A 42 -22.10 -4.99 -4.66
N VAL A 43 -20.77 -4.85 -4.66
CA VAL A 43 -19.91 -5.04 -3.49
C VAL A 43 -19.26 -3.75 -2.99
N GLY A 44 -19.78 -2.59 -3.43
CA GLY A 44 -19.30 -1.27 -3.01
C GLY A 44 -19.90 -0.76 -1.71
N SER A 45 -19.57 0.48 -1.36
CA SER A 45 -20.02 1.17 -0.14
C SER A 45 -21.53 1.09 0.14
N GLY A 46 -22.36 1.14 -0.91
CA GLY A 46 -23.81 1.01 -0.77
C GLY A 46 -24.27 -0.32 -0.15
N GLN A 47 -23.54 -1.42 -0.38
CA GLN A 47 -23.85 -2.73 0.22
C GLN A 47 -23.66 -2.71 1.75
N PHE A 48 -22.73 -1.89 2.24
CA PHE A 48 -22.33 -1.86 3.64
C PHE A 48 -22.99 -0.73 4.44
N GLN A 49 -24.08 -0.17 3.92
CA GLN A 49 -24.80 0.90 4.60
C GLN A 49 -25.20 0.49 6.02
N GLY A 50 -24.84 1.34 7.00
CA GLY A 50 -25.14 1.11 8.41
C GLY A 50 -24.10 0.27 9.17
N GLN A 51 -23.11 -0.30 8.47
CA GLN A 51 -21.96 -0.95 9.11
C GLN A 51 -20.87 0.07 9.42
N SER A 52 -20.12 -0.18 10.50
CA SER A 52 -18.92 0.58 10.83
C SER A 52 -17.74 0.20 9.94
N ALA A 53 -16.76 1.10 9.79
CA ALA A 53 -15.53 0.81 9.05
C ALA A 53 -14.81 -0.46 9.56
N THR A 54 -14.84 -0.69 10.87
CA THR A 54 -14.24 -1.89 11.48
C THR A 54 -14.95 -3.17 11.04
N GLU A 55 -16.28 -3.19 11.05
CA GLU A 55 -17.06 -4.36 10.60
C GLU A 55 -16.83 -4.63 9.12
N ILE A 56 -16.82 -3.58 8.29
CA ILE A 56 -16.58 -3.68 6.85
C ILE A 56 -15.22 -4.30 6.57
N VAL A 57 -14.17 -3.79 7.21
CA VAL A 57 -12.81 -4.32 7.02
C VAL A 57 -12.71 -5.73 7.58
N ALA A 58 -13.23 -6.01 8.78
CA ALA A 58 -13.18 -7.35 9.36
C ALA A 58 -13.84 -8.42 8.46
N ASN A 59 -14.92 -8.06 7.77
CA ASN A 59 -15.61 -8.95 6.83
C ASN A 59 -14.86 -9.14 5.49
N ARG A 60 -13.88 -8.30 5.19
CA ARG A 60 -13.14 -8.28 3.93
C ARG A 60 -11.65 -8.59 4.08
N THR A 61 -11.14 -8.65 5.31
CA THR A 61 -9.71 -8.89 5.60
C THR A 61 -9.20 -10.16 4.94
N SER A 62 -10.01 -11.23 4.87
CA SER A 62 -9.58 -12.47 4.22
C SER A 62 -9.21 -12.30 2.75
N ILE A 63 -9.87 -11.36 2.04
CA ILE A 63 -9.55 -11.05 0.64
C ILE A 63 -8.16 -10.44 0.58
N LEU A 64 -7.84 -9.49 1.48
CA LEU A 64 -6.51 -8.88 1.52
C LEU A 64 -5.42 -9.89 1.94
N ASP A 65 -5.75 -10.79 2.87
CA ASP A 65 -4.83 -11.85 3.31
C ASP A 65 -4.51 -12.83 2.17
N GLU A 66 -5.47 -13.13 1.29
CA GLU A 66 -5.29 -13.95 0.08
C GLU A 66 -4.21 -13.35 -0.84
N GLU A 67 -4.37 -12.09 -1.24
CA GLU A 67 -3.40 -11.41 -2.13
C GLU A 67 -1.99 -11.33 -1.51
N PHE A 68 -1.89 -11.16 -0.17
CA PHE A 68 -0.59 -11.18 0.50
C PHE A 68 0.06 -12.57 0.50
N ASN A 69 -0.74 -13.63 0.58
CA ASN A 69 -0.24 -14.99 0.50
C ASN A 69 0.22 -15.32 -0.92
N GLU A 70 -0.52 -14.89 -1.95
CA GLU A 70 -0.17 -15.07 -3.36
C GLU A 70 1.12 -14.33 -3.72
N LEU A 71 1.27 -13.06 -3.30
CA LEU A 71 2.54 -12.34 -3.46
C LEU A 71 3.70 -13.06 -2.74
N SER A 72 3.46 -13.57 -1.52
CA SER A 72 4.48 -14.31 -0.77
C SER A 72 4.87 -15.60 -1.47
N GLN A 73 3.89 -16.30 -2.07
CA GLN A 73 4.09 -17.51 -2.84
C GLN A 73 4.90 -17.21 -4.10
N ALA A 74 4.48 -16.23 -4.91
CA ALA A 74 5.16 -15.84 -6.15
C ALA A 74 6.66 -15.52 -5.92
N ILE A 75 6.97 -14.83 -4.82
CA ILE A 75 8.36 -14.57 -4.39
C ILE A 75 9.08 -15.87 -4.00
N SER A 76 8.45 -16.71 -3.16
CA SER A 76 9.08 -17.93 -2.63
C SER A 76 9.33 -19.00 -3.69
N GLU A 77 8.41 -19.11 -4.66
CA GLU A 77 8.42 -20.09 -5.74
C GLU A 77 9.16 -19.57 -6.99
N LYS A 78 9.54 -18.29 -6.99
CA LYS A 78 10.27 -17.61 -8.08
C LYS A 78 9.51 -17.65 -9.41
N GLU A 79 8.22 -17.32 -9.34
CA GLU A 79 7.31 -17.37 -10.48
C GLU A 79 7.64 -16.33 -11.57
N GLY A 80 8.44 -15.30 -11.21
CA GLY A 80 8.97 -14.31 -12.14
C GLY A 80 8.56 -12.89 -11.78
N ASP A 81 9.21 -11.91 -12.43
CA ASP A 81 8.98 -10.49 -12.13
C ASP A 81 7.55 -10.04 -12.49
N ASP A 82 6.98 -10.59 -13.57
CA ASP A 82 5.60 -10.28 -14.01
C ASP A 82 4.58 -10.77 -12.96
N ALA A 83 4.73 -12.00 -12.45
CA ALA A 83 3.85 -12.52 -11.40
C ALA A 83 3.93 -11.66 -10.14
N VAL A 84 5.13 -11.32 -9.67
CA VAL A 84 5.30 -10.43 -8.51
C VAL A 84 4.67 -9.05 -8.73
N ALA A 85 4.75 -8.52 -9.95
CA ALA A 85 4.14 -7.24 -10.31
C ALA A 85 2.60 -7.31 -10.31
N ASP A 86 2.03 -8.39 -10.83
CA ASP A 86 0.58 -8.64 -10.86
C ASP A 86 0.03 -8.81 -9.44
N GLU A 87 0.61 -9.67 -8.61
CA GLU A 87 0.17 -9.87 -7.22
C GLU A 87 0.30 -8.58 -6.37
N THR A 88 1.31 -7.75 -6.67
CA THR A 88 1.44 -6.43 -6.04
C THR A 88 0.31 -5.48 -6.46
N ALA A 89 -0.11 -5.55 -7.72
CA ALA A 89 -1.23 -4.76 -8.24
C ALA A 89 -2.57 -5.22 -7.65
N ASP A 90 -2.75 -6.52 -7.41
CA ASP A 90 -3.96 -7.07 -6.82
C ASP A 90 -4.13 -6.69 -5.34
N ILE A 91 -3.04 -6.71 -4.55
CA ILE A 91 -3.04 -6.12 -3.21
C ILE A 91 -3.51 -4.66 -3.24
N LEU A 92 -3.03 -3.86 -4.20
CA LEU A 92 -3.43 -2.46 -4.33
C LEU A 92 -4.91 -2.34 -4.72
N PHE A 93 -5.40 -3.17 -5.64
CA PHE A 93 -6.80 -3.21 -6.06
C PHE A 93 -7.73 -3.49 -4.87
N VAL A 94 -7.42 -4.53 -4.09
CA VAL A 94 -8.20 -4.91 -2.89
C VAL A 94 -8.13 -3.84 -1.80
N ALA A 95 -6.96 -3.24 -1.56
CA ALA A 95 -6.80 -2.17 -0.58
C ALA A 95 -7.59 -0.90 -0.96
N MET A 96 -7.59 -0.51 -2.23
CA MET A 96 -8.46 0.57 -2.74
C MET A 96 -9.93 0.20 -2.62
N GLY A 97 -10.29 -1.06 -2.89
CA GLY A 97 -11.64 -1.58 -2.66
C GLY A 97 -12.08 -1.46 -1.20
N HIS A 98 -11.19 -1.73 -0.24
CA HIS A 98 -11.51 -1.51 1.18
C HIS A 98 -11.80 -0.04 1.47
N ALA A 99 -11.01 0.87 0.91
CA ALA A 99 -11.23 2.30 1.06
C ALA A 99 -12.57 2.75 0.46
N GLU A 100 -12.93 2.27 -0.75
CA GLU A 100 -14.24 2.56 -1.34
C GLU A 100 -15.36 1.98 -0.48
N ALA A 101 -15.27 0.71 -0.06
CA ALA A 101 -16.33 0.01 0.65
C ALA A 101 -16.68 0.66 2.01
N MET A 102 -15.70 1.30 2.66
CA MET A 102 -15.92 2.07 3.89
C MET A 102 -16.67 3.39 3.65
N GLY A 103 -16.81 3.85 2.41
CA GLY A 103 -17.39 5.15 2.07
C GLY A 103 -16.58 6.31 2.65
N PHE A 104 -17.26 7.26 3.29
CA PHE A 104 -16.64 8.50 3.77
C PHE A 104 -15.43 8.27 4.73
N PRO A 105 -15.50 7.38 5.74
CA PRO A 105 -14.33 7.02 6.55
C PRO A 105 -13.10 6.58 5.74
N GLY A 106 -13.30 5.86 4.63
CA GLY A 106 -12.21 5.44 3.75
C GLY A 106 -11.56 6.62 3.03
N ILE A 107 -12.38 7.52 2.47
CA ILE A 107 -11.90 8.76 1.83
C ILE A 107 -11.13 9.64 2.81
N GLU A 108 -11.66 9.85 4.02
CA GLU A 108 -10.93 10.62 5.04
C GLU A 108 -9.60 9.95 5.44
N GLY A 109 -9.56 8.62 5.46
CA GLY A 109 -8.34 7.85 5.71
C GLY A 109 -7.26 8.16 4.67
N LEU A 110 -7.63 8.11 3.38
CA LEU A 110 -6.73 8.46 2.27
C LEU A 110 -6.23 9.90 2.39
N GLU A 111 -7.13 10.86 2.64
CA GLU A 111 -6.78 12.27 2.81
C GLU A 111 -5.82 12.51 3.98
N ARG A 112 -6.07 11.90 5.14
CA ARG A 112 -5.18 12.01 6.31
C ARG A 112 -3.78 11.48 6.00
N VAL A 113 -3.68 10.35 5.32
CA VAL A 113 -2.38 9.74 4.96
C VAL A 113 -1.64 10.59 3.92
N THR A 114 -2.34 11.10 2.91
CA THR A 114 -1.80 12.00 1.89
C THR A 114 -1.24 13.27 2.52
N ASN A 115 -2.05 13.99 3.30
CA ASN A 115 -1.65 15.23 3.96
C ASN A 115 -0.48 15.02 4.92
N LYS A 116 -0.50 13.94 5.70
CA LYS A 116 0.61 13.56 6.58
C LYS A 116 1.90 13.28 5.80
N SER A 117 1.80 12.70 4.61
CA SER A 117 2.96 12.37 3.78
C SER A 117 3.54 13.61 3.10
N VAL A 118 2.69 14.53 2.62
CA VAL A 118 3.10 15.85 2.09
C VAL A 118 3.86 16.67 3.14
N ALA A 119 3.45 16.59 4.41
CA ALA A 119 4.11 17.29 5.50
C ALA A 119 5.51 16.72 5.86
N LYS A 120 5.91 15.56 5.33
CA LYS A 120 7.24 14.99 5.59
C LYS A 120 8.28 15.70 4.74
N THR A 121 9.26 16.30 5.40
CA THR A 121 10.39 16.97 4.75
C THR A 121 11.70 16.33 5.19
N ASN A 122 12.78 16.53 4.41
CA ASN A 122 14.12 16.10 4.80
C ASN A 122 14.64 16.83 6.06
N GLU A 123 13.99 17.91 6.48
CA GLU A 123 14.26 18.60 7.73
C GLU A 123 13.66 17.85 8.92
N THR A 124 12.40 17.42 8.80
CA THR A 124 11.62 16.80 9.89
C THR A 124 11.79 15.28 9.99
N HIS A 125 12.17 14.63 8.88
CA HIS A 125 12.29 13.17 8.77
C HIS A 125 13.64 12.75 8.19
N ALA A 126 14.03 11.51 8.48
CA ALA A 126 15.21 10.87 7.90
C ALA A 126 14.92 9.40 7.58
N ILE A 127 15.74 8.82 6.70
CA ILE A 127 15.68 7.41 6.31
C ILE A 127 16.41 6.59 7.36
N ARG A 128 15.74 5.60 7.95
CA ARG A 128 16.36 4.62 8.85
C ARG A 128 17.28 3.70 8.03
N PRO A 129 18.60 3.58 8.34
CA PRO A 129 19.55 2.91 7.45
C PRO A 129 19.28 1.42 7.17
N ASP A 130 18.85 0.67 8.18
CA ASP A 130 18.65 -0.78 8.13
C ASP A 130 17.42 -1.23 7.32
N THR A 131 16.34 -0.46 7.40
CA THR A 131 15.01 -0.81 6.84
C THR A 131 14.65 0.11 5.68
N GLY A 132 15.21 1.32 5.63
CA GLY A 132 14.82 2.33 4.66
C GLY A 132 13.63 3.17 5.00
N LYS A 133 13.06 2.94 6.17
CA LYS A 133 11.82 3.57 6.55
C LYS A 133 12.04 5.06 6.79
N VAL A 134 11.18 5.90 6.23
CA VAL A 134 11.17 7.33 6.54
C VAL A 134 10.53 7.54 7.92
N LEU A 135 11.32 8.05 8.88
CA LEU A 135 10.93 8.24 10.28
C LEU A 135 11.13 9.69 10.73
N PRO A 136 10.29 10.20 11.65
CA PRO A 136 10.51 11.52 12.23
C PRO A 136 11.81 11.53 13.04
N LYS A 137 12.60 12.60 12.90
CA LYS A 137 13.87 12.75 13.64
C LYS A 137 13.66 12.94 15.14
N THR A 138 12.50 13.44 15.56
CA THR A 138 12.16 13.71 16.96
C THR A 138 10.85 13.03 17.39
N GLY A 139 10.65 12.87 18.69
CA GLY A 139 9.38 12.44 19.30
C GLY A 139 9.06 10.94 19.25
N LYS A 140 9.85 10.11 18.56
CA LYS A 140 9.63 8.64 18.49
C LYS A 140 10.95 7.83 18.53
N PRO A 141 11.75 7.92 19.60
CA PRO A 141 13.07 7.28 19.66
C PRO A 141 13.02 5.74 19.53
N HIS A 142 11.97 5.09 20.04
CA HIS A 142 11.77 3.63 19.90
C HIS A 142 11.65 3.15 18.45
N LYS A 143 11.36 4.04 17.48
CA LYS A 143 11.30 3.66 16.06
C LYS A 143 12.67 3.61 15.39
N TRP A 144 13.70 4.12 16.04
CA TRP A 144 15.09 4.14 15.56
C TRP A 144 15.93 3.00 16.12
N GLN A 145 15.35 2.17 17.01
CA GLN A 145 15.95 0.95 17.54
C GLN A 145 15.69 -0.22 16.60
#